data_AF-A0A351A113-F1
#
_entry.id   AF-A0A351A113-F1
#
_cell.length_a   1.000
_cell.length_b   1.000
_cell.length_c   1.000
_cell.angle_alpha   90.00
_cell.angle_beta   90.00
_cell.angle_gamma   90.00
#
_symmetry.space_group_name_H-M   'P 1'
#
loop_
_entity.id
_entity.type
_entity.pdbx_description
1 polymer ?
#
loop_
_entity_poly.entity_id
_entity_poly.type
_entity_poly.pdbx_seq_one_letter_code
_entity_poly.pdbx_strand_id
1 'polypeptide(L)'
;LGVNLIHGAFFHHQNPEWIVEGLADGLGSERIEVDLIHFSGPYFEEVENRLMNLHLIRSWLTRAVVFNPQGEVVVPGELFYRKPVMVMRGSFKPVTYVNVDMMSAGLRQFSQLAAVDENEILSLAEVTMNSLISGDNVDGADFLARIDLLASQGYTVMISDYVRFFRLRAYLRRYTQKPIGIVLSVRDFQFLFDEKYYEGLEGGILEAFGKLFPDNTHVYVYPSRPRGTDAAATVTLDNVQVPENLRHLLAYLKANDKLVAVQPRDDSHLHIDIAEVLAGLRRGRGEWEADVPEGVAKRIIESRLLGYDTE
;
A
#
# COMPACT_ATOMS: atom_id res chain seq x y z
N LEU A 1 2.67 -20.76 22.06
CA LEU A 1 2.14 -20.81 20.68
C LEU A 1 1.44 -22.13 20.37
N GLY A 2 2.14 -23.26 20.20
CA GLY A 2 1.48 -24.53 19.83
C GLY A 2 0.36 -24.97 20.78
N VAL A 3 0.55 -24.79 22.10
CA VAL A 3 -0.49 -25.05 23.11
C VAL A 3 -1.71 -24.15 22.91
N ASN A 4 -1.50 -22.85 22.69
CA ASN A 4 -2.58 -21.87 22.48
C ASN A 4 -3.35 -22.17 21.19
N LEU A 5 -2.66 -22.58 20.12
CA LEU A 5 -3.29 -22.96 18.86
C LEU A 5 -4.18 -24.20 19.04
N ILE A 6 -3.68 -25.23 19.73
CA ILE A 6 -4.47 -26.44 20.05
C ILE A 6 -5.67 -26.05 20.92
N HIS A 7 -5.46 -25.26 21.97
CA HIS A 7 -6.56 -24.79 22.82
C HIS A 7 -7.63 -24.03 22.02
N GLY A 8 -7.21 -23.06 21.19
CA GLY A 8 -8.10 -22.30 20.33
C GLY A 8 -8.90 -23.19 19.38
N ALA A 9 -8.25 -24.15 18.72
CA ALA A 9 -8.94 -25.09 17.83
C ALA A 9 -9.98 -25.95 18.58
N PHE A 10 -9.70 -26.41 19.80
CA PHE A 10 -10.64 -27.24 20.56
C PHE A 10 -11.80 -26.44 21.17
N PHE A 11 -11.52 -25.26 21.72
CA PHE A 11 -12.48 -24.51 22.55
C PHE A 11 -13.07 -23.26 21.88
N HIS A 12 -12.45 -22.77 20.80
CA HIS A 12 -12.83 -21.53 20.12
C HIS A 12 -13.01 -21.68 18.60
N HIS A 13 -13.10 -22.90 18.06
CA HIS A 13 -13.31 -23.13 16.60
C HIS A 13 -14.51 -22.39 16.01
N GLN A 14 -15.55 -22.14 16.79
CA GLN A 14 -16.73 -21.38 16.35
C GLN A 14 -16.46 -19.88 16.19
N ASN A 15 -15.39 -19.35 16.79
CA ASN A 15 -14.98 -17.95 16.72
C ASN A 15 -13.48 -17.87 16.37
N PRO A 16 -13.11 -17.99 15.08
CA PRO A 16 -11.72 -17.99 14.63
C PRO A 16 -10.90 -16.76 15.07
N GLU A 17 -11.55 -15.59 15.22
CA GLU A 17 -10.92 -14.37 15.75
C GLU A 17 -10.36 -14.57 17.17
N TRP A 18 -11.05 -15.33 18.03
CA TRP A 18 -10.56 -15.62 19.38
C TRP A 18 -9.37 -16.58 19.37
N ILE A 19 -9.29 -17.47 18.36
CA ILE A 19 -8.11 -18.31 18.18
C ILE A 19 -6.89 -17.44 17.89
N VAL A 20 -7.05 -16.45 17.00
CA VAL A 20 -5.99 -15.49 16.67
C VAL A 20 -5.57 -14.71 17.91
N GLU A 21 -6.50 -14.09 18.62
CA GLU A 21 -6.22 -13.27 19.81
C GLU A 21 -5.50 -14.07 20.91
N GLY A 22 -5.92 -15.33 21.12
CA GLY A 22 -5.31 -16.22 22.11
C GLY A 22 -3.90 -16.71 21.76
N LEU A 23 -3.39 -16.49 20.53
CA LEU A 23 -2.07 -16.97 20.14
C LEU A 23 -0.93 -16.39 20.99
N ALA A 24 -1.10 -15.17 21.50
CA ALA A 24 -0.12 -14.50 22.36
C ALA A 24 -0.36 -14.72 23.87
N ASP A 25 -1.39 -15.46 24.27
CA ASP A 25 -1.69 -15.67 25.68
C ASP A 25 -0.52 -16.31 26.44
N GLY A 26 -0.11 -15.66 27.53
CA GLY A 26 1.02 -16.10 28.36
C GLY A 26 2.39 -15.92 27.70
N LEU A 27 2.47 -15.22 26.57
CA LEU A 27 3.71 -14.91 25.85
C LEU A 27 3.99 -13.41 25.98
N GLY A 28 5.26 -13.05 26.22
CA GLY A 28 5.66 -11.64 26.22
C GLY A 28 5.49 -11.06 24.81
N SER A 29 4.98 -9.82 24.71
CA SER A 29 4.68 -9.14 23.44
C SER A 29 5.86 -9.00 22.47
N GLU A 30 7.10 -9.10 22.95
CA GLU A 30 8.31 -9.07 22.09
C GLU A 30 8.78 -10.45 21.59
N ARG A 31 8.11 -11.55 21.97
CA ARG A 31 8.66 -12.90 21.73
C ARG A 31 8.17 -13.56 20.44
N ILE A 32 7.04 -13.14 19.87
CA ILE A 32 6.39 -13.83 18.75
C ILE A 32 5.81 -12.82 17.77
N GLU A 33 6.11 -13.03 16.48
CA GLU A 33 5.45 -12.43 15.33
C GLU A 33 4.78 -13.58 14.55
N VAL A 34 3.50 -13.42 14.21
CA VAL A 34 2.74 -14.41 13.43
C VAL A 34 2.50 -13.82 12.04
N ASP A 35 3.35 -14.20 11.08
CA ASP A 35 3.34 -13.63 9.73
C ASP A 35 2.13 -14.06 8.89
N LEU A 36 1.57 -15.23 9.18
CA LEU A 36 0.48 -15.84 8.44
C LEU A 36 -0.34 -16.78 9.33
N ILE A 37 -1.66 -16.77 9.16
CA ILE A 37 -2.56 -17.79 9.70
C ILE A 37 -3.41 -18.39 8.58
N HIS A 38 -3.68 -19.69 8.66
CA HIS A 38 -4.54 -20.37 7.70
C HIS A 38 -5.46 -21.37 8.42
N PHE A 39 -6.76 -21.21 8.24
CA PHE A 39 -7.81 -22.09 8.72
C PHE A 39 -8.30 -22.97 7.56
N SER A 40 -8.32 -24.27 7.80
CA SER A 40 -8.75 -25.27 6.82
C SER A 40 -9.27 -26.52 7.52
N GLY A 41 -10.20 -27.23 6.88
CA GLY A 41 -10.78 -28.48 7.38
C GLY A 41 -12.20 -28.30 7.91
N PRO A 42 -12.77 -29.36 8.51
CA PRO A 42 -14.11 -29.31 9.08
C PRO A 42 -14.23 -28.20 10.12
N TYR A 43 -15.37 -27.51 10.13
CA TYR A 43 -15.68 -26.34 10.97
C TYR A 43 -15.03 -25.01 10.55
N PHE A 44 -14.21 -25.00 9.49
CA PHE A 44 -13.55 -23.81 8.98
C PHE A 44 -13.88 -23.49 7.52
N GLU A 45 -14.86 -24.16 6.93
CA GLU A 45 -15.24 -24.02 5.52
C GLU A 45 -15.71 -22.60 5.16
N GLU A 46 -16.33 -21.90 6.10
CA GLU A 46 -16.85 -20.54 5.93
C GLU A 46 -15.84 -19.45 6.37
N VAL A 47 -14.64 -19.84 6.80
CA VAL A 47 -13.66 -18.87 7.29
C VAL A 47 -12.94 -18.18 6.14
N GLU A 48 -13.13 -16.87 6.07
CA GLU A 48 -12.39 -16.02 5.15
C GLU A 48 -10.98 -15.76 5.69
N ASN A 49 -10.03 -16.56 5.22
CA ASN A 49 -8.62 -16.50 5.64
C ASN A 49 -7.99 -15.12 5.44
N ARG A 50 -8.41 -14.34 4.44
CA ARG A 50 -7.87 -12.99 4.21
C ARG A 50 -8.24 -12.04 5.35
N LEU A 51 -9.47 -12.16 5.88
CA LEU A 51 -9.91 -11.41 7.05
C LEU A 51 -9.20 -11.87 8.33
N MET A 52 -8.92 -13.17 8.46
CA MET A 52 -8.15 -13.67 9.61
C MET A 52 -6.71 -13.15 9.63
N ASN A 53 -6.08 -13.04 8.47
CA ASN A 53 -4.74 -12.44 8.37
C ASN A 53 -4.77 -10.93 8.60
N LEU A 54 -5.82 -10.24 8.16
CA LEU A 54 -6.05 -8.85 8.56
C LEU A 54 -6.19 -8.71 10.08
N HIS A 55 -6.86 -9.67 10.73
CA HIS A 55 -7.04 -9.69 12.18
C HIS A 55 -5.72 -9.86 12.94
N LEU A 56 -4.72 -10.53 12.37
CA LEU A 56 -3.37 -10.59 12.97
C LEU A 56 -2.78 -9.19 13.19
N ILE A 57 -3.01 -8.25 12.27
CA ILE A 57 -2.56 -6.86 12.44
C ILE A 57 -3.32 -6.17 13.57
N ARG A 58 -4.64 -6.40 13.65
CA ARG A 58 -5.50 -5.84 14.71
C ARG A 58 -5.11 -6.36 16.10
N SER A 59 -4.75 -7.63 16.19
CA SER A 59 -4.28 -8.29 17.42
C SER A 59 -2.81 -7.99 17.73
N TRP A 60 -2.14 -7.11 16.97
CA TRP A 60 -0.72 -6.75 17.13
C TRP A 60 0.24 -7.95 17.05
N LEU A 61 -0.16 -9.03 16.38
CA LEU A 61 0.64 -10.24 16.20
C LEU A 61 1.57 -10.13 15.00
N THR A 62 1.23 -9.27 14.04
CA THR A 62 2.12 -8.83 12.97
C THR A 62 1.81 -7.39 12.63
N ARG A 63 2.71 -6.76 11.87
CA ARG A 63 2.55 -5.39 11.39
C ARG A 63 2.15 -5.32 9.92
N ALA A 64 2.25 -6.44 9.21
CA ALA A 64 1.94 -6.52 7.80
C ALA A 64 1.57 -7.94 7.38
N VAL A 65 0.61 -8.02 6.46
CA VAL A 65 0.27 -9.26 5.75
C VAL A 65 0.29 -9.02 4.25
N VAL A 66 0.58 -10.06 3.48
CA VAL A 66 0.80 -9.95 2.04
C VAL A 66 -0.04 -10.99 1.30
N PHE A 67 -0.61 -10.57 0.19
CA PHE A 67 -1.43 -11.37 -0.71
C PHE A 67 -0.80 -11.40 -2.09
N ASN A 68 -0.72 -12.58 -2.70
CA ASN A 68 -0.24 -12.73 -4.07
C ASN A 68 -1.29 -12.22 -5.09
N PRO A 69 -0.96 -12.16 -6.39
CA PRO A 69 -1.91 -11.75 -7.43
C PRO A 69 -3.12 -12.69 -7.59
N GLN A 70 -3.12 -13.88 -6.98
CA GLN A 70 -4.26 -14.79 -6.91
C GLN A 70 -5.18 -14.47 -5.72
N GLY A 71 -4.82 -13.50 -4.88
CA GLY A 71 -5.54 -13.11 -3.67
C GLY A 71 -5.25 -14.01 -2.47
N GLU A 72 -4.30 -14.94 -2.57
CA GLU A 72 -3.94 -15.85 -1.50
C GLU A 72 -2.91 -15.22 -0.58
N VAL A 73 -3.02 -15.48 0.73
CA VAL A 73 -2.05 -14.99 1.71
C VAL A 73 -0.72 -15.71 1.52
N VAL A 74 0.38 -14.97 1.55
CA VAL A 74 1.74 -15.50 1.38
C VAL A 74 2.67 -15.03 2.48
N VAL A 75 3.68 -15.86 2.80
CA VAL A 75 4.70 -15.51 3.80
C VAL A 75 5.65 -14.45 3.23
N PRO A 76 5.75 -13.26 3.85
CA PRO A 76 6.59 -12.16 3.36
C PRO A 76 8.06 -12.54 3.15
N GLY A 77 8.61 -13.35 4.06
CA GLY A 77 10.00 -13.77 4.03
C GLY A 77 10.38 -14.52 2.77
N GLU A 78 9.52 -15.41 2.28
CA GLU A 78 9.74 -16.17 1.03
C GLU A 78 9.54 -15.28 -0.19
N LEU A 79 8.50 -14.44 -0.14
CA LEU A 79 8.09 -13.62 -1.26
C LEU A 79 9.14 -12.56 -1.64
N PHE A 80 9.67 -11.84 -0.64
CA PHE A 80 10.61 -10.74 -0.83
C PHE A 80 12.07 -11.17 -0.89
N TYR A 81 12.39 -12.43 -0.57
CA TYR A 81 13.77 -12.90 -0.44
C TYR A 81 14.60 -12.59 -1.68
N ARG A 82 15.63 -11.75 -1.50
CA ARG A 82 16.58 -11.33 -2.55
C ARG A 82 15.93 -10.74 -3.81
N LYS A 83 14.70 -10.22 -3.73
CA LYS A 83 14.06 -9.53 -4.85
C LYS A 83 14.20 -8.01 -4.74
N PRO A 84 14.46 -7.29 -5.85
CA PRO A 84 14.21 -5.86 -5.90
C PRO A 84 12.70 -5.62 -5.77
N VAL A 85 12.30 -4.59 -5.01
CA VAL A 85 10.89 -4.35 -4.70
C VAL A 85 10.52 -2.95 -5.16
N MET A 86 9.47 -2.85 -5.97
CA MET A 86 8.84 -1.60 -6.36
C MET A 86 7.49 -1.49 -5.65
N VAL A 87 7.31 -0.46 -4.82
CA VAL A 87 6.10 -0.30 -4.01
C VAL A 87 5.34 0.94 -4.43
N MET A 88 4.03 0.82 -4.59
CA MET A 88 3.10 1.93 -4.68
C MET A 88 2.19 1.90 -3.45
N ARG A 89 2.16 2.98 -2.69
CA ARG A 89 1.24 3.13 -1.55
C ARG A 89 0.00 3.88 -2.00
N GLY A 90 -1.18 3.40 -1.60
CA GLY A 90 -2.43 4.08 -1.92
C GLY A 90 -3.63 3.55 -1.15
N SER A 91 -4.73 4.29 -1.17
CA SER A 91 -6.02 3.80 -0.66
C SER A 91 -6.63 2.76 -1.60
N PHE A 92 -6.36 2.86 -2.91
CA PHE A 92 -6.88 2.00 -3.98
C PHE A 92 -8.40 1.79 -3.90
N LYS A 93 -9.14 2.88 -3.65
CA LYS A 93 -10.60 2.88 -3.54
C LYS A 93 -11.27 3.71 -4.66
N PRO A 94 -11.30 3.22 -5.91
CA PRO A 94 -10.67 2.01 -6.45
C PRO A 94 -9.24 2.24 -6.97
N VAL A 95 -8.63 1.20 -7.54
CA VAL A 95 -7.45 1.36 -8.40
C VAL A 95 -7.86 2.03 -9.73
N THR A 96 -7.11 3.04 -10.17
CA THR A 96 -7.40 3.91 -11.33
C THR A 96 -6.31 3.79 -12.40
N TYR A 97 -6.53 4.35 -13.59
CA TYR A 97 -5.50 4.40 -14.63
C TYR A 97 -4.26 5.19 -14.21
N VAL A 98 -4.39 6.25 -13.39
CA VAL A 98 -3.22 6.98 -12.88
C VAL A 98 -2.35 6.10 -11.98
N ASN A 99 -2.93 5.20 -11.19
CA ASN A 99 -2.15 4.24 -10.39
C ASN A 99 -1.41 3.24 -11.27
N VAL A 100 -2.07 2.75 -12.33
CA VAL A 100 -1.47 1.81 -13.30
C VAL A 100 -0.32 2.48 -14.06
N ASP A 101 -0.52 3.69 -14.57
CA ASP A 101 0.54 4.40 -15.28
C ASP A 101 1.69 4.77 -14.35
N MET A 102 1.39 5.22 -13.13
CA MET A 102 2.37 5.52 -12.10
C MET A 102 3.28 4.33 -11.80
N MET A 103 2.72 3.14 -11.53
CA MET A 103 3.54 1.93 -11.33
C MET A 103 4.33 1.60 -12.59
N SER A 104 3.70 1.62 -13.76
CA SER A 104 4.33 1.21 -15.02
C SER A 104 5.48 2.11 -15.45
N ALA A 105 5.36 3.41 -15.18
CA ALA A 105 6.39 4.42 -15.42
C ALA A 105 7.52 4.31 -14.38
N GLY A 106 7.18 4.11 -13.10
CA GLY A 106 8.14 3.88 -12.04
C GLY A 106 8.98 2.61 -12.27
N LEU A 107 8.35 1.48 -12.62
CA LEU A 107 9.02 0.23 -12.97
C LEU A 107 10.01 0.39 -14.12
N ARG A 108 9.63 1.13 -15.17
CA ARG A 108 10.49 1.39 -16.34
C ARG A 108 11.78 2.10 -15.97
N GLN A 109 11.71 3.06 -15.04
CA GLN A 109 12.92 3.76 -14.57
C GLN A 109 13.68 2.92 -13.54
N PHE A 110 12.97 2.20 -12.67
CA PHE A 110 13.57 1.35 -11.65
C PHE A 110 14.37 0.17 -12.24
N SER A 111 13.89 -0.42 -13.34
CA SER A 111 14.60 -1.49 -14.06
C SER A 111 15.89 -1.04 -14.75
N GLN A 112 16.10 0.27 -14.93
CA GLN A 112 17.34 0.81 -15.51
C GLN A 112 18.49 0.86 -14.50
N LEU A 113 18.22 0.66 -13.20
CA LEU A 113 19.27 0.55 -12.20
C LEU A 113 20.11 -0.71 -12.44
N ALA A 114 21.43 -0.57 -12.56
CA ALA A 114 22.33 -1.67 -12.89
C ALA A 114 22.24 -2.90 -11.94
N ALA A 115 21.72 -2.71 -10.72
CA ALA A 115 21.54 -3.77 -9.72
C ALA A 115 20.17 -4.46 -9.75
N VAL A 116 19.32 -4.15 -10.75
CA VAL A 116 17.95 -4.65 -10.87
C VAL A 116 17.83 -5.52 -12.13
N ASP A 117 17.41 -6.77 -11.96
CA ASP A 117 16.91 -7.60 -13.07
C ASP A 117 15.40 -7.35 -13.18
N GLU A 118 14.96 -6.89 -14.35
CA GLU A 118 13.56 -6.55 -14.62
C GLU A 118 12.61 -7.73 -14.35
N ASN A 119 13.07 -8.97 -14.59
CA ASN A 119 12.25 -10.17 -14.39
C ASN A 119 12.12 -10.57 -12.92
N GLU A 120 12.96 -10.03 -12.04
CA GLU A 120 12.93 -10.32 -10.60
C GLU A 120 12.19 -9.25 -9.79
N ILE A 121 11.78 -8.12 -10.41
CA ILE A 121 11.12 -7.03 -9.70
C ILE A 121 9.78 -7.49 -9.17
N LEU A 122 9.62 -7.40 -7.85
CA LEU A 122 8.34 -7.57 -7.20
C LEU A 122 7.60 -6.24 -7.16
N SER A 123 6.43 -6.19 -7.82
CA SER A 123 5.52 -5.04 -7.80
C SER A 123 4.52 -5.19 -6.64
N LEU A 124 4.56 -4.25 -5.70
CA LEU A 124 3.80 -4.28 -4.47
C LEU A 124 2.84 -3.08 -4.39
N ALA A 125 1.55 -3.33 -4.22
CA ALA A 125 0.58 -2.32 -3.86
C ALA A 125 0.38 -2.36 -2.33
N GLU A 126 0.71 -1.29 -1.62
CA GLU A 126 0.58 -1.23 -0.17
C GLU A 126 -0.63 -0.37 0.26
N VAL A 127 -1.51 -0.98 1.04
CA VAL A 127 -2.67 -0.33 1.67
C VAL A 127 -2.42 -0.24 3.17
N THR A 128 -2.52 0.96 3.72
CA THR A 128 -2.39 1.15 5.16
C THR A 128 -3.70 0.83 5.88
N MET A 129 -3.61 0.26 7.09
CA MET A 129 -4.75 0.03 7.98
C MET A 129 -5.55 1.32 8.23
N ASN A 130 -4.87 2.46 8.35
CA ASN A 130 -5.52 3.76 8.54
C ASN A 130 -6.51 4.11 7.41
N SER A 131 -6.27 3.62 6.19
CA SER A 131 -7.18 3.85 5.06
C SER A 131 -8.38 2.89 5.03
N LEU A 132 -8.38 1.86 5.88
CA LEU A 132 -9.42 0.83 5.99
C LEU A 132 -10.34 1.04 7.20
N ILE A 133 -9.97 1.93 8.11
CA ILE A 133 -10.73 2.25 9.32
C ILE A 133 -11.84 3.25 8.97
N SER A 134 -13.09 2.92 9.29
CA SER A 134 -14.24 3.84 9.27
C SER A 134 -14.83 3.91 10.69
N GLY A 135 -14.55 4.99 11.41
CA GLY A 135 -14.85 5.06 12.85
C GLY A 135 -13.92 4.13 13.64
N ASP A 136 -14.48 3.26 14.49
CA ASP A 136 -13.70 2.28 15.28
C ASP A 136 -13.62 0.89 14.63
N ASN A 137 -14.28 0.67 13.48
CA ASN A 137 -14.37 -0.63 12.82
C ASN A 137 -13.65 -0.64 11.47
N VAL A 138 -13.00 -1.78 11.18
CA VAL A 138 -12.44 -2.07 9.86
C VAL A 138 -13.56 -2.66 8.99
N ASP A 139 -13.77 -2.07 7.82
CA ASP A 139 -14.73 -2.58 6.85
C ASP A 139 -14.12 -3.77 6.09
N GLY A 140 -14.44 -4.99 6.52
CA GLY A 140 -13.96 -6.21 5.91
C GLY A 140 -14.39 -6.39 4.45
N ALA A 141 -15.58 -5.89 4.06
CA ALA A 141 -16.04 -5.99 2.68
C ALA A 141 -15.26 -5.03 1.76
N ASP A 142 -15.04 -3.80 2.22
CA ASP A 142 -14.22 -2.81 1.52
C ASP A 142 -12.76 -3.28 1.38
N PHE A 143 -12.23 -3.91 2.42
CA PHE A 143 -10.91 -4.54 2.40
C PHE A 143 -10.79 -5.62 1.32
N LEU A 144 -11.69 -6.60 1.32
CA LEU A 144 -11.68 -7.70 0.35
C LEU A 144 -11.82 -7.17 -1.08
N ALA A 145 -12.72 -6.19 -1.28
CA ALA A 145 -12.90 -5.55 -2.57
C ALA A 145 -11.61 -4.89 -3.09
N ARG A 146 -10.86 -4.17 -2.25
CA ARG A 146 -9.60 -3.55 -2.67
C ARG A 146 -8.54 -4.59 -3.05
N ILE A 147 -8.42 -5.68 -2.28
CA ILE A 147 -7.51 -6.79 -2.61
C ILE A 147 -7.89 -7.39 -3.96
N ASP A 148 -9.16 -7.74 -4.15
CA ASP A 148 -9.64 -8.39 -5.38
C ASP A 148 -9.44 -7.49 -6.60
N LEU A 149 -9.70 -6.19 -6.48
CA LEU A 149 -9.49 -5.24 -7.57
C LEU A 149 -8.01 -5.09 -7.91
N LEU A 150 -7.12 -4.98 -6.93
CA LEU A 150 -5.66 -4.91 -7.16
C LEU A 150 -5.11 -6.23 -7.73
N ALA A 151 -5.51 -7.36 -7.17
CA ALA A 151 -5.13 -8.70 -7.64
C ALA A 151 -5.58 -8.92 -9.09
N SER A 152 -6.76 -8.42 -9.47
CA SER A 152 -7.24 -8.48 -10.86
C SER A 152 -6.36 -7.72 -11.86
N GLN A 153 -5.54 -6.78 -11.38
CA GLN A 153 -4.56 -6.04 -12.17
C GLN A 153 -3.15 -6.64 -12.09
N GLY A 154 -2.99 -7.79 -11.43
CA GLY A 154 -1.72 -8.52 -11.30
C GLY A 154 -0.84 -8.05 -10.15
N TYR A 155 -1.33 -7.20 -9.24
CA TYR A 155 -0.54 -6.72 -8.11
C TYR A 155 -0.44 -7.76 -7.00
N THR A 156 0.75 -7.84 -6.41
CA THR A 156 0.88 -8.33 -5.03
C THR A 156 0.40 -7.23 -4.09
N VAL A 157 -0.43 -7.55 -3.11
CA VAL A 157 -1.02 -6.57 -2.19
C VAL A 157 -0.44 -6.75 -0.80
N MET A 158 0.08 -5.69 -0.20
CA MET A 158 0.48 -5.66 1.20
C MET A 158 -0.48 -4.78 1.99
N ILE A 159 -0.86 -5.26 3.16
CA ILE A 159 -1.66 -4.51 4.12
C ILE A 159 -0.77 -4.27 5.32
N SER A 160 -0.66 -3.02 5.77
CA SER A 160 0.28 -2.69 6.84
C SER A 160 -0.24 -1.65 7.81
N ASP A 161 0.28 -1.66 9.04
CA ASP A 161 0.10 -0.59 10.00
C ASP A 161 1.17 0.52 9.87
N TYR A 162 1.97 0.50 8.80
CA TYR A 162 3.10 1.41 8.62
C TYR A 162 2.66 2.78 8.13
N VAL A 163 2.33 3.66 9.07
CA VAL A 163 1.99 5.04 8.77
C VAL A 163 3.10 5.75 7.97
N ARG A 164 4.37 5.58 8.34
CA ARG A 164 5.53 6.30 7.76
C ARG A 164 6.33 5.47 6.76
N PHE A 165 6.70 6.07 5.61
CA PHE A 165 7.45 5.36 4.55
C PHE A 165 8.77 4.74 5.03
N PHE A 166 9.50 5.37 5.96
CA PHE A 166 10.73 4.76 6.49
C PHE A 166 10.47 3.47 7.28
N ARG A 167 9.26 3.31 7.88
CA ARG A 167 8.86 2.06 8.56
C ARG A 167 8.57 0.96 7.53
N LEU A 168 7.87 1.30 6.44
CA LEU A 168 7.67 0.39 5.31
C LEU A 168 9.01 -0.06 4.71
N ARG A 169 9.93 0.87 4.45
CA ARG A 169 11.29 0.55 4.01
C ARG A 169 12.00 -0.34 5.02
N ALA A 170 11.95 -0.02 6.31
CA ALA A 170 12.59 -0.82 7.35
C ALA A 170 12.04 -2.26 7.40
N TYR A 171 10.74 -2.46 7.19
CA TYR A 171 10.12 -3.78 7.09
C TYR A 171 10.65 -4.57 5.89
N LEU A 172 10.61 -4.00 4.68
CA LEU A 172 11.08 -4.68 3.47
C LEU A 172 12.57 -5.05 3.56
N ARG A 173 13.37 -4.21 4.22
CA ARG A 173 14.80 -4.46 4.46
C ARG A 173 15.10 -5.62 5.40
N ARG A 174 14.12 -6.11 6.16
CA ARG A 174 14.25 -7.38 6.90
C ARG A 174 14.40 -8.57 5.95
N TYR A 175 13.87 -8.47 4.73
CA TYR A 175 13.77 -9.59 3.79
C TYR A 175 14.63 -9.45 2.54
N THR A 176 14.95 -8.22 2.11
CA THR A 176 15.78 -7.99 0.92
C THR A 176 16.82 -6.89 1.10
N GLN A 177 18.02 -7.14 0.53
CA GLN A 177 19.09 -6.15 0.40
C GLN A 177 19.18 -5.56 -1.02
N LYS A 178 18.31 -6.01 -1.95
CA LYS A 178 18.22 -5.47 -3.31
C LYS A 178 17.60 -4.07 -3.32
N PRO A 179 17.70 -3.30 -4.41
CA PRO A 179 17.09 -1.97 -4.48
C PRO A 179 15.59 -1.95 -4.10
N ILE A 180 15.16 -0.85 -3.49
CA ILE A 180 13.74 -0.59 -3.19
C ILE A 180 13.33 0.70 -3.90
N GLY A 181 12.30 0.61 -4.73
CA GLY A 181 11.66 1.77 -5.34
C GLY A 181 10.32 2.03 -4.64
N ILE A 182 10.01 3.29 -4.35
CA ILE A 182 8.70 3.71 -3.87
C ILE A 182 8.16 4.71 -4.89
N VAL A 183 7.03 4.42 -5.54
CA VAL A 183 6.36 5.39 -6.41
C VAL A 183 5.18 6.03 -5.69
N LEU A 184 5.05 7.33 -5.87
CA LEU A 184 4.00 8.15 -5.28
C LEU A 184 3.67 9.36 -6.16
N SER A 185 2.54 9.99 -5.92
CA SER A 185 2.17 11.22 -6.61
C SER A 185 2.87 12.41 -5.98
N VAL A 186 3.16 13.43 -6.78
CA VAL A 186 3.56 14.75 -6.26
C VAL A 186 2.50 15.35 -5.32
N ARG A 187 1.24 14.90 -5.40
CA ARG A 187 0.18 15.28 -4.45
C ARG A 187 0.52 14.87 -3.01
N ASP A 188 1.23 13.75 -2.83
CA ASP A 188 1.62 13.25 -1.52
C ASP A 188 2.67 14.14 -0.83
N PHE A 189 3.30 15.08 -1.55
CA PHE A 189 4.27 16.02 -0.97
C PHE A 189 3.64 16.95 0.06
N GLN A 190 2.34 17.26 -0.08
CA GLN A 190 1.62 18.05 0.91
C GLN A 190 1.73 17.44 2.32
N PHE A 191 1.74 16.11 2.39
CA PHE A 191 1.84 15.37 3.64
C PHE A 191 3.29 14.96 3.97
N LEU A 192 4.09 14.57 2.97
CA LEU A 192 5.48 14.16 3.16
C LEU A 192 6.41 15.31 3.59
N PHE A 193 6.04 16.55 3.28
CA PHE A 193 6.76 17.75 3.72
C PHE A 193 5.97 18.52 4.79
N ASP A 194 5.00 17.88 5.45
CA ASP A 194 4.38 18.41 6.67
C ASP A 194 5.16 17.93 7.90
N GLU A 195 5.78 18.85 8.65
CA GLU A 195 6.54 18.51 9.85
C GLU A 195 5.67 17.83 10.93
N LYS A 196 4.36 18.12 10.97
CA LYS A 196 3.42 17.50 11.92
C LYS A 196 3.33 16.00 11.74
N TYR A 197 3.48 15.51 10.51
CA TYR A 197 3.48 14.09 10.21
C TYR A 197 4.62 13.33 10.93
N TYR A 198 5.70 14.03 11.28
CA TYR A 198 6.88 13.50 11.93
C TYR A 198 6.96 13.78 13.44
N GLU A 199 5.90 14.32 14.05
CA GLU A 199 5.81 14.51 15.49
C GLU A 199 6.10 13.20 16.25
N GLY A 200 6.82 13.30 17.37
CA GLY A 200 7.29 12.17 18.16
C GLY A 200 8.58 11.50 17.67
N LEU A 201 9.20 11.97 16.58
CA LEU A 201 10.60 11.66 16.26
C LEU A 201 11.51 12.74 16.83
N GLU A 202 12.60 12.34 17.50
CA GLU A 202 13.54 13.28 18.12
C GLU A 202 14.15 14.23 17.09
N GLY A 203 14.50 13.73 15.90
CA GLY A 203 15.01 14.53 14.78
C GLY A 203 13.96 14.88 13.72
N GLY A 204 12.67 14.71 14.02
CA GLY A 204 11.56 15.10 13.15
C GLY A 204 11.68 14.58 11.71
N ILE A 205 11.43 15.48 10.75
CA ILE A 205 11.50 15.18 9.31
C ILE A 205 12.89 14.72 8.87
N LEU A 206 13.96 15.33 9.38
CA LEU A 206 15.33 14.98 8.99
C LEU A 206 15.69 13.56 9.41
N GLU A 207 15.30 13.13 10.60
CA GLU A 207 15.46 11.75 11.05
C GLU A 207 14.67 10.78 10.16
N ALA A 208 13.43 11.12 9.80
CA ALA A 208 12.59 10.28 8.96
C ALA A 208 13.19 10.07 7.56
N PHE A 209 13.64 11.14 6.92
CA PHE A 209 14.29 11.08 5.61
C PHE A 209 15.67 10.41 5.68
N GLY A 210 16.43 10.64 6.74
CA GLY A 210 17.69 9.94 7.01
C GLY A 210 17.51 8.43 7.18
N LYS A 211 16.39 7.97 7.75
CA LYS A 211 16.01 6.55 7.85
C LYS A 211 15.44 5.97 6.55
N LEU A 212 14.85 6.79 5.69
CA LEU A 212 14.26 6.36 4.41
C LEU A 212 15.33 6.11 3.34
N PHE A 213 16.36 6.96 3.28
CA PHE A 213 17.34 7.00 2.18
C PHE A 213 18.78 6.50 2.45
N PRO A 214 19.12 5.77 3.53
CA PRO A 214 20.52 5.43 3.83
C PRO A 214 21.13 4.39 2.87
N ASP A 215 20.34 3.79 1.99
CA ASP A 215 20.75 2.72 1.07
C ASP A 215 20.20 2.94 -0.35
N ASN A 216 20.17 1.89 -1.17
CA ASN A 216 19.60 1.86 -2.52
C ASN A 216 18.06 1.90 -2.48
N THR A 217 17.50 2.87 -1.76
CA THR A 217 16.08 3.20 -1.76
C THR A 217 15.88 4.51 -2.51
N HIS A 218 14.97 4.51 -3.48
CA HIS A 218 14.66 5.68 -4.30
C HIS A 218 13.15 5.90 -4.29
N VAL A 219 12.75 7.17 -4.29
CA VAL A 219 11.35 7.57 -4.41
C VAL A 219 11.14 8.19 -5.78
N TYR A 220 10.20 7.61 -6.52
CA TYR A 220 9.80 7.96 -7.86
C TYR A 220 8.55 8.84 -7.79
N VAL A 221 8.68 10.10 -8.18
CA VAL A 221 7.66 11.13 -8.02
C VAL A 221 6.92 11.32 -9.33
N TYR A 222 5.66 10.90 -9.34
CA TYR A 222 4.78 10.98 -10.48
C TYR A 222 4.06 12.34 -10.53
N PRO A 223 4.00 13.03 -11.68
CA PRO A 223 3.40 14.35 -11.77
C PRO A 223 1.88 14.29 -11.63
N SER A 224 1.26 15.44 -11.41
CA SER A 224 -0.20 15.55 -11.40
C SER A 224 -0.67 16.85 -12.03
N ARG A 225 -1.89 16.87 -12.54
CA ARG A 225 -2.51 18.06 -13.13
C ARG A 225 -3.95 18.15 -12.62
N PRO A 226 -4.45 19.31 -12.17
CA PRO A 226 -5.86 19.43 -11.82
C PRO A 226 -6.78 19.21 -13.04
N ARG A 227 -7.95 18.60 -12.84
CA ARG A 227 -8.93 18.39 -13.92
C ARG A 227 -9.37 19.72 -14.51
N GLY A 228 -9.50 19.79 -15.84
CA GLY A 228 -9.93 20.99 -16.57
C GLY A 228 -8.89 22.11 -16.66
N THR A 229 -7.62 21.85 -16.33
CA THR A 229 -6.53 22.84 -16.45
C THR A 229 -5.59 22.53 -17.61
N ASP A 230 -4.91 23.56 -18.11
CA ASP A 230 -3.91 23.44 -19.18
C ASP A 230 -2.66 22.67 -18.71
N ALA A 231 -1.86 22.18 -19.65
CA ALA A 231 -0.60 21.49 -19.37
C ALA A 231 0.40 22.33 -18.54
N ALA A 232 0.29 23.65 -18.55
CA ALA A 232 1.11 24.54 -17.73
C ALA A 232 0.82 24.43 -16.22
N ALA A 233 -0.36 23.92 -15.84
CA ALA A 233 -0.74 23.68 -14.44
C ALA A 233 -0.24 22.33 -13.89
N THR A 234 0.51 21.56 -14.68
CA THR A 234 1.10 20.30 -14.24
C THR A 234 2.13 20.55 -13.14
N VAL A 235 1.92 19.91 -12.00
CA VAL A 235 2.87 19.88 -10.89
C VAL A 235 3.77 18.67 -11.06
N THR A 236 5.07 18.89 -10.92
CA THR A 236 6.15 17.91 -11.06
C THR A 236 7.12 18.05 -9.89
N LEU A 237 8.09 17.15 -9.77
CA LEU A 237 9.17 17.27 -8.79
C LEU A 237 10.00 18.56 -8.96
N ASP A 238 9.95 19.20 -10.13
CA ASP A 238 10.73 20.40 -10.43
C ASP A 238 10.05 21.71 -10.01
N ASN A 239 8.72 21.75 -9.96
CA ASN A 239 7.96 22.96 -9.63
C ASN A 239 7.10 22.82 -8.37
N VAL A 240 7.04 21.64 -7.74
CA VAL A 240 6.31 21.42 -6.49
C VAL A 240 6.76 22.39 -5.42
N GLN A 241 5.79 22.97 -4.73
CA GLN A 241 6.04 23.89 -3.62
C GLN A 241 6.03 23.12 -2.31
N VAL A 242 7.08 23.33 -1.51
CA VAL A 242 7.20 22.84 -0.13
C VAL A 242 7.40 24.04 0.80
N PRO A 243 7.14 23.91 2.12
CA PRO A 243 7.44 24.96 3.09
C PRO A 243 8.85 25.53 2.93
N GLU A 244 9.02 26.84 3.12
CA GLU A 244 10.27 27.54 2.78
C GLU A 244 11.50 26.97 3.50
N ASN A 245 11.34 26.57 4.76
CA ASN A 245 12.37 25.94 5.58
C ASN A 245 12.80 24.56 5.07
N LEU A 246 11.98 23.89 4.24
CA LEU A 246 12.25 22.56 3.70
C LEU A 246 12.74 22.55 2.25
N ARG A 247 12.82 23.72 1.59
CA ARG A 247 13.30 23.83 0.19
C ARG A 247 14.69 23.24 0.00
N HIS A 248 15.60 23.47 0.94
CA HIS A 248 16.97 22.94 0.86
C HIS A 248 17.03 21.42 1.09
N LEU A 249 16.14 20.88 1.91
CA LEU A 249 16.01 19.43 2.06
C LEU A 249 15.55 18.79 0.75
N LEU A 250 14.52 19.34 0.10
CA LEU A 250 14.07 18.88 -1.21
C LEU A 250 15.19 18.96 -2.26
N ALA A 251 15.90 20.09 -2.32
CA ALA A 251 17.01 20.27 -3.24
C ALA A 251 18.13 19.23 -3.01
N TYR A 252 18.49 18.97 -1.75
CA TYR A 252 19.46 17.93 -1.39
C TYR A 252 19.00 16.54 -1.85
N LEU A 253 17.75 16.16 -1.56
CA LEU A 253 17.22 14.85 -1.92
C LEU A 253 17.18 14.63 -3.44
N LYS A 254 16.84 15.67 -4.21
CA LYS A 254 16.87 15.63 -5.67
C LYS A 254 18.30 15.51 -6.21
N ALA A 255 19.23 16.33 -5.70
CA ALA A 255 20.61 16.35 -6.17
C ALA A 255 21.38 15.05 -5.87
N ASN A 256 20.90 14.24 -4.93
CA ASN A 256 21.47 12.94 -4.57
C ASN A 256 20.62 11.76 -5.09
N ASP A 257 19.78 11.99 -6.10
CA ASP A 257 18.92 11.00 -6.76
C ASP A 257 17.97 10.24 -5.81
N LYS A 258 17.73 10.76 -4.60
CA LYS A 258 16.81 10.14 -3.62
C LYS A 258 15.35 10.32 -4.02
N LEU A 259 15.06 11.47 -4.61
CA LEU A 259 13.79 11.78 -5.27
C LEU A 259 14.03 11.90 -6.77
N VAL A 260 13.37 11.04 -7.55
CA VAL A 260 13.54 10.95 -9.01
C VAL A 260 12.21 11.30 -9.68
N ALA A 261 12.23 12.18 -10.67
CA ALA A 261 11.04 12.53 -11.43
C ALA A 261 10.66 11.38 -12.39
N VAL A 262 9.41 10.95 -12.36
CA VAL A 262 8.87 9.95 -13.27
C VAL A 262 8.28 10.63 -14.49
N GLN A 263 8.56 10.08 -15.67
CA GLN A 263 7.91 10.48 -16.91
C GLN A 263 6.66 9.60 -17.12
N PRO A 264 5.44 10.17 -17.14
CA PRO A 264 4.20 9.46 -17.45
C PRO A 264 4.30 8.72 -18.79
N ARG A 265 3.58 7.61 -18.95
CA ARG A 265 3.39 7.04 -20.29
C ARG A 265 2.21 7.68 -21.00
N ASP A 266 1.22 8.14 -20.22
CA ASP A 266 0.02 8.77 -20.73
C ASP A 266 -0.40 9.98 -19.88
N ASP A 267 -0.09 11.17 -20.40
CA ASP A 267 -0.43 12.46 -19.78
C ASP A 267 -1.94 12.67 -19.62
N SER A 268 -2.78 11.90 -20.32
CA SER A 268 -4.23 11.96 -20.17
C SER A 268 -4.67 11.53 -18.78
N HIS A 269 -3.92 10.70 -18.06
CA HIS A 269 -4.31 10.22 -16.72
C HIS A 269 -3.97 11.17 -15.57
N LEU A 270 -3.16 12.22 -15.80
CA LEU A 270 -2.63 13.10 -14.73
C LEU A 270 -3.71 13.82 -13.91
N HIS A 271 -4.91 13.92 -14.48
CA HIS A 271 -6.04 14.61 -13.91
C HIS A 271 -6.91 13.76 -12.98
N ILE A 272 -6.71 12.45 -12.99
CA ILE A 272 -7.52 11.53 -12.20
C ILE A 272 -7.23 11.77 -10.72
N ASP A 273 -8.26 12.18 -10.00
CA ASP A 273 -8.24 12.36 -8.55
C ASP A 273 -9.10 11.28 -7.88
N ILE A 274 -8.53 10.58 -6.90
CA ILE A 274 -9.21 9.46 -6.25
C ILE A 274 -10.46 9.89 -5.48
N ALA A 275 -10.50 11.11 -4.94
CA ALA A 275 -11.67 11.61 -4.24
C ALA A 275 -12.82 11.92 -5.21
N GLU A 276 -12.51 12.43 -6.40
CA GLU A 276 -13.50 12.64 -7.47
C GLU A 276 -14.06 11.31 -7.96
N VAL A 277 -13.20 10.32 -8.21
CA VAL A 277 -13.62 8.95 -8.61
C VAL A 277 -14.49 8.32 -7.52
N LEU A 278 -14.09 8.44 -6.24
CA LEU A 278 -14.86 7.90 -5.12
C LEU A 278 -16.23 8.58 -4.96
N ALA A 279 -16.29 9.89 -5.14
CA ALA A 279 -17.56 10.61 -5.11
C ALA A 279 -18.44 10.27 -6.32
N GLY A 280 -17.82 10.04 -7.48
CA GLY A 280 -18.50 9.61 -8.70
C GLY A 280 -19.15 8.24 -8.55
N LEU A 281 -18.42 7.21 -8.10
CA LEU A 281 -19.00 5.86 -8.02
C LEU A 281 -20.16 5.77 -7.02
N ARG A 282 -20.13 6.56 -5.94
CA ARG A 282 -21.18 6.54 -4.91
C ARG A 282 -22.53 7.00 -5.44
N ARG A 283 -22.53 7.84 -6.47
CA ARG A 283 -23.75 8.32 -7.19
C ARG A 283 -24.17 7.41 -8.34
N GLY A 284 -23.53 6.25 -8.51
CA GLY A 284 -23.83 5.29 -9.57
C GLY A 284 -23.00 5.47 -10.84
N ARG A 285 -23.58 5.15 -12.01
CA ARG A 285 -22.91 5.22 -13.32
C ARG A 285 -22.50 6.65 -13.67
N GLY A 286 -21.36 6.83 -14.34
CA GLY A 286 -20.91 8.16 -14.74
C GLY A 286 -19.49 8.24 -15.30
N GLU A 287 -18.91 9.44 -15.25
CA GLU A 287 -17.58 9.73 -15.84
C GLU A 287 -16.43 8.95 -15.18
N TRP A 288 -16.58 8.58 -13.90
CA TRP A 288 -15.53 7.86 -13.15
C TRP A 288 -15.16 6.51 -13.78
N GLU A 289 -16.07 5.90 -14.56
CA GLU A 289 -15.84 4.64 -15.26
C GLU A 289 -14.71 4.76 -16.30
N ALA A 290 -14.47 5.96 -16.84
CA ALA A 290 -13.39 6.23 -17.77
C ALA A 290 -12.02 6.42 -17.08
N ASP A 291 -12.01 6.66 -15.76
CA ASP A 291 -10.80 6.92 -14.97
C ASP A 291 -10.19 5.63 -14.37
N VAL A 292 -10.86 4.48 -14.55
CA VAL A 292 -10.45 3.19 -14.01
C VAL A 292 -10.33 2.13 -15.11
N PRO A 293 -9.50 1.08 -14.93
CA PRO A 293 -9.48 -0.05 -15.83
C PRO A 293 -10.87 -0.63 -16.08
N GLU A 294 -11.20 -0.98 -17.33
CA GLU A 294 -12.53 -1.47 -17.71
C GLU A 294 -12.99 -2.66 -16.84
N GLY A 295 -12.08 -3.62 -16.59
CA GLY A 295 -12.35 -4.76 -15.73
C GLY A 295 -12.63 -4.39 -14.27
N VAL A 296 -12.07 -3.27 -13.79
CA VAL A 296 -12.29 -2.73 -12.45
C VAL A 296 -13.67 -2.06 -12.37
N ALA A 297 -14.02 -1.20 -13.33
CA ALA A 297 -15.36 -0.58 -13.42
C ALA A 297 -16.45 -1.65 -13.43
N LYS A 298 -16.30 -2.67 -14.29
CA LYS A 298 -17.26 -3.77 -14.40
C LYS A 298 -17.47 -4.49 -13.07
N ARG A 299 -16.38 -4.89 -12.39
CA ARG A 299 -16.45 -5.59 -11.09
C ARG A 299 -17.11 -4.73 -10.00
N ILE A 300 -16.77 -3.45 -9.94
CA ILE A 300 -17.36 -2.52 -8.97
C ILE A 300 -18.88 -2.47 -9.14
N ILE A 301 -19.36 -2.41 -10.39
CA ILE A 301 -20.78 -2.23 -10.67
C ILE A 301 -21.56 -3.53 -10.50
N GLU A 302 -21.04 -4.65 -11.01
CA GLU A 302 -21.69 -5.96 -10.92
C GLU A 302 -21.81 -6.44 -9.47
N SER A 303 -20.77 -6.21 -8.66
CA SER A 303 -20.71 -6.66 -7.25
C SER A 303 -21.02 -5.54 -6.24
N ARG A 304 -21.41 -4.35 -6.71
CA ARG A 304 -21.72 -3.16 -5.89
C ARG A 304 -20.64 -2.84 -4.84
N LEU A 305 -19.37 -2.91 -5.26
CA LEU A 305 -18.23 -2.75 -4.36
C LEU A 305 -17.99 -1.28 -3.99
N LEU A 306 -17.24 -1.07 -2.90
CA LEU A 306 -16.70 0.23 -2.48
C LEU A 306 -17.75 1.36 -2.29
N GLY A 307 -19.01 0.99 -2.04
CA GLY A 307 -20.13 1.93 -1.89
C GLY A 307 -20.71 2.42 -3.21
N TYR A 308 -20.64 1.63 -4.28
CA TYR A 308 -21.29 1.96 -5.54
C TYR A 308 -22.81 2.17 -5.36
N ASP A 309 -23.33 3.29 -5.89
CA ASP A 309 -24.76 3.61 -5.94
C ASP A 309 -25.42 3.57 -4.54
N THR A 310 -24.81 4.26 -3.57
CA THR A 310 -25.30 4.39 -2.19
C THR A 310 -25.78 5.80 -1.84
N GLU A 311 -25.52 6.79 -2.72
CA GLU A 311 -25.99 8.18 -2.61
C GLU A 311 -27.12 8.46 -3.62
#